data_AF-W6TRC8-F1
#
_entry.id   AF-W6TRC8-F1
#
_cell.length_a   1.000
_cell.length_b   1.000
_cell.length_c   1.000
_cell.angle_alpha   90.00
_cell.angle_beta   90.00
_cell.angle_gamma   90.00
#
_symmetry.space_group_name_H-M   'P 1'
#
loop_
_entity.id
_entity.type
_entity.pdbx_description
1 polymer ?
#
loop_
_entity_poly.entity_id
_entity_poly.type
_entity_poly.pdbx_seq_one_letter_code
_entity_poly.pdbx_strand_id
1 'polypeptide(L)'
;MSSTSKFNFKLSFLVVSFTILSLVLHDGGSGGSIGGGGYDLSGLVYGLLLFVVIIIWLIWMLISYSISKTPIDKKLHLKLLFIGLVALIAVWFITPRIF
;
A
#
# COMPACT_ATOMS: atom_id res chain seq x y z
N MET A 1 -1.72 23.43 -11.04
CA MET A 1 -2.21 22.03 -10.97
C MET A 1 -3.51 22.00 -10.18
N SER A 2 -4.63 21.59 -10.79
CA SER A 2 -5.94 21.60 -10.10
C SER A 2 -5.96 20.61 -8.93
N SER A 3 -6.85 20.82 -7.96
CA SER A 3 -7.04 19.92 -6.81
C SER A 3 -7.29 18.48 -7.25
N THR A 4 -8.06 18.28 -8.32
CA THR A 4 -8.32 16.96 -8.93
C THR A 4 -7.05 16.31 -9.48
N SER A 5 -6.21 17.08 -10.17
CA SER A 5 -4.94 16.56 -10.70
C SER A 5 -3.98 16.14 -9.59
N LYS A 6 -3.90 16.91 -8.49
CA LYS A 6 -3.12 16.54 -7.30
C LYS A 6 -3.64 15.28 -6.61
N PHE A 7 -4.97 15.16 -6.51
CA PHE A 7 -5.61 13.97 -5.94
C PHE A 7 -5.28 12.72 -6.77
N ASN A 8 -5.50 12.78 -8.09
CA ASN A 8 -5.26 11.66 -9.00
C ASN A 8 -3.79 11.23 -9.01
N PHE A 9 -2.87 12.19 -9.01
CA PHE A 9 -1.43 11.90 -8.98
C PHE A 9 -1.03 11.16 -7.70
N LYS A 10 -1.46 11.67 -6.55
CA LYS A 10 -1.22 11.01 -5.25
C LYS A 10 -1.85 9.62 -5.26
N LEU A 11 -3.14 9.52 -5.56
CA LEU A 11 -3.85 8.23 -5.57
C LEU A 11 -3.17 7.19 -6.46
N SER A 12 -2.71 7.58 -7.65
CA SER A 12 -1.99 6.70 -8.57
C SER A 12 -0.74 6.09 -7.93
N PHE A 13 0.03 6.87 -7.18
CA PHE A 13 1.22 6.36 -6.47
C PHE A 13 0.88 5.22 -5.51
N LEU A 14 -0.19 5.37 -4.72
CA LEU A 14 -0.65 4.30 -3.82
C LEU A 14 -1.13 3.08 -4.60
N VAL A 15 -2.01 3.29 -5.59
CA VAL A 15 -2.63 2.19 -6.36
C VAL A 15 -1.56 1.40 -7.11
N VAL A 16 -0.64 2.06 -7.81
CA VAL A 16 0.43 1.42 -8.56
C VAL A 16 1.33 0.60 -7.64
N SER A 17 1.79 1.19 -6.52
CA SER A 17 2.64 0.48 -5.57
C SER A 17 1.93 -0.73 -4.95
N PHE A 18 0.66 -0.56 -4.58
CA PHE A 18 -0.17 -1.62 -4.02
C PHE A 18 -0.38 -2.77 -5.01
N THR A 19 -0.73 -2.46 -6.26
CA THR A 19 -0.98 -3.46 -7.30
C THR A 19 0.28 -4.24 -7.63
N ILE A 20 1.42 -3.58 -7.83
CA ILE A 20 2.68 -4.26 -8.16
C ILE A 20 3.08 -5.22 -7.05
N LEU A 21 3.11 -4.76 -5.80
CA LEU A 21 3.50 -5.58 -4.67
C LEU A 21 2.50 -6.72 -4.39
N SER A 22 1.21 -6.48 -4.59
CA SER A 22 0.19 -7.53 -4.48
C SER A 22 0.31 -8.59 -5.56
N LEU A 23 0.64 -8.20 -6.80
CA LEU A 23 0.87 -9.13 -7.90
C LEU A 23 2.12 -9.99 -7.65
N VAL A 24 3.23 -9.38 -7.20
CA VAL A 24 4.46 -10.11 -6.84
C VAL A 24 4.17 -11.13 -5.73
N LEU A 25 3.38 -10.74 -4.73
CA LEU A 25 3.01 -11.61 -3.63
C LEU A 25 2.12 -12.79 -4.09
N HIS A 26 1.26 -12.58 -5.08
CA HIS A 26 0.40 -13.63 -5.63
C HIS A 26 1.15 -14.57 -6.59
N ASP A 27 2.14 -14.07 -7.32
CA ASP A 27 2.95 -14.85 -8.28
C ASP A 27 3.99 -15.76 -7.58
N GLY A 28 4.54 -15.30 -6.44
CA GLY A 28 5.51 -16.05 -5.64
C GLY A 28 5.00 -17.38 -5.07
N GLY A 29 3.69 -17.66 -5.11
CA GLY A 29 3.11 -18.90 -4.62
C GLY A 29 3.28 -20.13 -5.52
N SER A 30 3.79 -19.98 -6.75
CA SER A 30 3.88 -21.08 -7.73
C SER A 30 5.22 -21.84 -7.77
N GLY A 31 6.22 -21.38 -7.01
CA GLY A 31 7.54 -22.00 -6.94
C GLY A 31 7.57 -23.24 -6.04
N GLY A 32 7.14 -24.40 -6.55
CA GLY A 32 7.33 -25.67 -5.86
C GLY A 32 8.80 -25.94 -5.57
N SER A 33 9.18 -25.98 -4.30
CA SER A 33 10.52 -26.41 -3.85
C SER A 33 10.69 -27.91 -4.16
N ILE A 34 11.22 -28.21 -5.34
CA ILE A 34 11.70 -29.56 -5.67
C ILE A 34 13.11 -29.69 -5.06
N GLY A 35 13.15 -30.06 -3.78
CA GLY A 35 14.38 -30.48 -3.10
C GLY A 35 15.11 -29.38 -2.33
N GLY A 36 15.15 -29.55 -1.00
CA GLY A 36 16.22 -28.98 -0.16
C GLY A 36 15.92 -27.64 0.52
N GLY A 37 15.33 -27.70 1.71
CA GLY A 37 15.73 -26.93 2.92
C GLY A 37 15.72 -25.39 2.93
N GLY A 38 15.42 -24.71 1.82
CA GLY A 38 15.32 -23.25 1.77
C GLY A 38 13.90 -22.79 2.05
N TYR A 39 13.66 -22.12 3.17
CA TYR A 39 12.40 -21.40 3.39
C TYR A 39 12.32 -20.24 2.41
N ASP A 40 11.33 -20.25 1.53
CA ASP A 40 11.04 -19.09 0.68
C ASP A 40 10.35 -18.00 1.52
N LEU A 41 11.16 -17.11 2.09
CA LEU A 41 10.73 -15.94 2.84
C LEU A 41 10.22 -14.81 1.93
N SER A 42 10.21 -14.99 0.60
CA SER A 42 9.79 -13.97 -0.36
C SER A 42 8.39 -13.43 -0.02
N GLY A 43 7.42 -14.32 0.25
CA GLY A 43 6.07 -13.92 0.63
C GLY A 43 6.05 -13.03 1.88
N LEU A 44 6.84 -13.39 2.90
CA LEU A 44 6.95 -12.61 4.13
C LEU A 44 7.60 -11.24 3.90
N VAL A 45 8.69 -11.20 3.13
CA VAL A 45 9.40 -9.96 2.81
C VAL A 45 8.51 -9.02 1.98
N TYR A 46 7.87 -9.52 0.92
CA TYR A 46 6.99 -8.70 0.08
C TYR A 46 5.72 -8.26 0.79
N GLY A 47 5.14 -9.11 1.65
CA GLY A 47 4.01 -8.74 2.52
C GLY A 47 4.38 -7.65 3.52
N LEU A 48 5.51 -7.75 4.21
CA LEU A 48 6.02 -6.70 5.10
C LEU A 48 6.30 -5.41 4.33
N LEU A 49 6.90 -5.49 3.15
CA LEU A 49 7.22 -4.33 2.33
C LEU A 49 5.94 -3.60 1.87
N LEU A 50 4.91 -4.34 1.48
CA LEU A 50 3.58 -3.80 1.19
C LEU A 50 2.97 -3.09 2.40
N PHE A 51 3.10 -3.68 3.59
CA PHE A 51 2.62 -3.07 4.84
C PHE A 51 3.36 -1.76 5.15
N VAL A 52 4.69 -1.74 5.02
CA VAL A 52 5.54 -0.56 5.23
C VAL A 52 5.18 0.57 4.25
N VAL A 53 4.97 0.26 2.98
CA VAL A 53 4.56 1.25 1.96
C VAL A 53 3.24 1.93 2.34
N ILE A 54 2.27 1.15 2.81
CA ILE A 54 0.96 1.70 3.23
C ILE A 54 1.10 2.53 4.50
N ILE A 55 1.93 2.12 5.46
CA ILE A 55 2.20 2.92 6.67
C ILE A 55 2.86 4.26 6.30
N ILE A 56 3.89 4.24 5.45
CA ILE A 56 4.55 5.47 4.98
C ILE A 56 3.54 6.38 4.27
N TRP A 57 2.66 5.80 3.45
CA TRP A 57 1.58 6.53 2.80
C TRP A 57 0.62 7.19 3.80
N LEU A 58 0.17 6.45 4.82
CA LEU A 58 -0.73 6.98 5.86
C LEU A 58 -0.07 8.14 6.63
N ILE A 59 1.20 7.99 7.01
CA ILE A 59 1.98 9.04 7.68
C ILE A 59 2.10 10.27 6.77
N TRP A 60 2.43 10.08 5.49
CA TRP A 60 2.49 11.17 4.52
C TRP A 60 1.15 11.92 4.47
N MET A 61 0.04 11.21 4.30
CA MET A 61 -1.29 11.85 4.20
C MET A 61 -1.68 12.56 5.49
N LEU A 62 -1.30 12.03 6.65
CA LEU A 62 -1.51 12.67 7.95
C LEU A 62 -0.70 13.98 8.07
N ILE A 63 0.58 13.96 7.69
CA ILE A 63 1.42 15.17 7.67
C ILE A 63 0.86 16.19 6.68
N SER A 64 0.45 15.76 5.48
CA SER A 64 -0.15 16.64 4.47
C SER A 64 -1.46 17.25 4.96
N TYR A 65 -2.28 16.48 5.68
CA TYR A 65 -3.50 16.98 6.30
C TYR A 65 -3.21 18.04 7.36
N SER A 66 -2.23 17.81 8.24
CA SER A 66 -1.83 18.73 9.31
C SER A 66 -1.26 20.05 8.79
N ILE A 67 -0.48 20.01 7.71
CA ILE A 67 0.13 21.19 7.10
C ILE A 67 -0.88 21.98 6.22
N SER A 68 -1.95 21.33 5.78
CA SER A 68 -2.94 21.96 4.89
C SER A 68 -3.70 23.08 5.59
N LYS A 69 -3.60 24.29 5.03
CA LYS A 69 -4.30 25.49 5.57
C LYS A 69 -5.69 25.66 4.98
N THR A 70 -5.99 25.05 3.83
CA THR A 70 -7.29 25.19 3.17
C THR A 70 -8.24 24.02 3.52
N PRO A 71 -9.55 24.27 3.67
CA PRO A 71 -10.53 23.21 3.93
C PRO A 71 -10.64 22.20 2.78
N ILE A 72 -10.37 22.65 1.55
CA ILE A 72 -10.43 21.83 0.34
C ILE A 72 -9.28 20.81 0.34
N ASP A 73 -8.05 21.25 0.64
CA ASP A 73 -6.90 20.35 0.71
C ASP A 73 -7.00 19.39 1.90
N LYS A 74 -7.52 19.85 3.05
CA LYS A 74 -7.81 18.98 4.20
C LYS A 74 -8.79 17.86 3.84
N LYS A 75 -9.91 18.19 3.18
CA LYS A 75 -10.89 17.19 2.73
C LYS A 75 -10.29 16.20 1.73
N LEU A 76 -9.40 16.67 0.86
CA LEU A 76 -8.67 15.83 -0.10
C LEU A 76 -7.73 14.84 0.61
N HIS A 77 -6.91 15.31 1.55
CA HIS A 77 -5.99 14.44 2.31
C HIS A 77 -6.72 13.46 3.20
N LEU A 78 -7.84 13.86 3.81
CA LEU A 78 -8.67 12.97 4.62
C LEU A 78 -9.27 11.83 3.78
N LYS A 79 -9.75 12.11 2.56
CA LYS A 79 -10.19 11.06 1.62
C LYS A 79 -9.06 10.08 1.27
N LEU A 80 -7.87 10.58 0.95
CA LEU A 80 -6.70 9.75 0.63
C LEU A 80 -6.24 8.90 1.82
N LEU A 81 -6.39 9.43 3.04
CA LEU A 81 -6.09 8.71 4.28
C LEU A 81 -7.07 7.55 4.49
N PHE A 82 -8.37 7.79 4.29
CA PHE A 82 -9.39 6.73 4.30
C PHE A 82 -9.12 5.64 3.26
N ILE A 83 -8.75 6.01 2.04
CA ILE A 83 -8.37 5.03 1.00
C ILE A 83 -7.14 4.22 1.44
N GLY A 84 -6.15 4.86 2.05
CA GLY A 84 -4.99 4.17 2.62
C GLY A 84 -5.35 3.18 3.72
N LEU A 85 -6.33 3.50 4.58
CA LEU A 85 -6.83 2.59 5.62
C LEU A 85 -7.57 1.39 5.01
N VAL A 86 -8.39 1.63 3.99
CA VAL A 86 -9.06 0.54 3.26
C VAL A 86 -8.03 -0.36 2.57
N ALA A 87 -6.98 0.23 1.99
CA ALA A 87 -5.86 -0.55 1.42
C ALA A 87 -5.16 -1.39 2.50
N LEU A 88 -4.91 -0.84 3.70
CA LEU A 88 -4.32 -1.59 4.81
C LEU A 88 -5.16 -2.80 5.21
N ILE A 89 -6.48 -2.63 5.29
CA ILE A 89 -7.43 -3.73 5.54
C ILE A 89 -7.38 -4.74 4.40
N ALA A 90 -7.33 -4.29 3.15
CA ALA A 90 -7.25 -5.18 1.99
C ALA A 90 -5.96 -6.03 2.00
N VAL A 91 -4.82 -5.47 2.44
CA VAL A 91 -3.58 -6.25 2.61
C VAL A 91 -3.77 -7.39 3.58
N TRP A 92 -4.53 -7.20 4.67
CA TRP A 92 -4.80 -8.27 5.62
C TRP A 92 -5.46 -9.50 4.96
N PHE A 93 -6.32 -9.28 3.96
CA PHE A 93 -6.95 -10.36 3.19
C PHE A 93 -6.05 -10.97 2.11
N ILE A 94 -5.02 -10.26 1.66
CA ILE A 94 -4.05 -10.75 0.65
C ILE A 94 -2.87 -11.48 1.33
N THR A 95 -2.55 -11.11 2.58
CA THR A 95 -1.44 -11.63 3.38
C THR A 95 -1.74 -12.89 4.23
N PRO A 96 -2.94 -13.53 4.28
CA PRO A 96 -3.24 -14.55 5.29
C PRO A 96 -2.53 -15.89 5.08
N ARG A 97 -1.61 -15.99 4.11
CA ARG A 97 -0.75 -17.17 3.89
C ARG A 97 0.70 -16.99 4.36
N ILE A 98 1.03 -15.87 5.00
CA ILE A 98 2.41 -15.55 5.42
C ILE A 98 2.73 -15.99 6.86
N PHE A 99 1.69 -16.24 7.68
CA PHE A 99 1.83 -16.70 9.08
C PHE A 99 1.18 -18.05 9.29
#